data_AF-A0A1F9RWR9-F1
#
_entry.id   AF-A0A1F9RWR9-F1
#
_cell.length_a   1.000
_cell.length_b   1.000
_cell.length_c   1.000
_cell.angle_alpha   90.00
_cell.angle_beta   90.00
_cell.angle_gamma   90.00
#
_symmetry.space_group_name_H-M   'P 1'
#
loop_
_entity.id
_entity.type
_entity.pdbx_description
1 polymer ?
#
loop_
_entity_poly.entity_id
_entity_poly.type
_entity_poly.pdbx_seq_one_letter_code
_entity_poly.pdbx_strand_id
1 'polypeptide(L)'
;MSDPCFLGIDVGSISTNLVAIAPGGEVLCELYRRGDGHPIDSVQACLAQLQEEAPGLAVRGVCTTGSGRMLAGAVVGADVVKNEISAHARATLHLHPDVRTIFEIGGQDSKVTVVRDGAVVDFSMNLVCAAGTGSFLDSQARRLNITIEELSAGAMLSQNPTTIAGRCTVFAESDMIHKQQVGHAQPDILMGLCHALVRNYLANVCAGKELKSPIVFQGGVSANQGICRAFRESLGCDIIVPRHHMVMGAYGAALIASRTGVKNTRYRGEKAATHKVVTKGFTCADCPNHCEIIEIRDGEEVIGRTGGRCGKWDGNGGGPRPQVDPVPDLLEMGVPEP
;
A
#
# COMPACT_ATOMS: atom_id res chain seq x y z
N MET A 1 -5.68 14.71 -30.17
CA MET A 1 -6.61 14.90 -29.03
C MET A 1 -5.94 14.25 -27.85
N SER A 2 -5.94 14.87 -26.67
CA SER A 2 -5.37 14.28 -25.47
C SER A 2 -6.24 13.13 -24.98
N ASP A 3 -5.67 11.96 -24.76
CA ASP A 3 -6.43 10.79 -24.32
C ASP A 3 -6.87 10.98 -22.85
N PRO A 4 -8.17 10.85 -22.54
CA PRO A 4 -8.67 11.04 -21.19
C PRO A 4 -8.12 9.94 -20.27
N CYS A 5 -7.65 10.31 -19.08
CA CYS A 5 -7.17 9.35 -18.10
C CYS A 5 -7.63 9.70 -16.68
N PHE A 6 -7.47 8.74 -15.77
CA PHE A 6 -7.70 8.92 -14.33
C PHE A 6 -6.44 8.55 -13.57
N LEU A 7 -6.08 9.35 -12.56
CA LEU A 7 -4.91 9.10 -11.74
C LEU A 7 -5.31 8.55 -10.37
N GLY A 8 -4.53 7.58 -9.93
CA GLY A 8 -4.53 7.13 -8.54
C GLY A 8 -3.15 7.31 -7.97
N ILE A 9 -3.08 7.87 -6.75
CA ILE A 9 -1.82 8.09 -6.05
C ILE A 9 -1.94 7.48 -4.66
N ASP A 10 -1.06 6.53 -4.37
CA ASP A 10 -0.99 5.84 -3.10
C ASP A 10 0.31 6.22 -2.40
N VAL A 11 0.19 6.97 -1.31
CA VAL A 11 1.34 7.37 -0.49
C VAL A 11 1.31 6.53 0.78
N GLY A 12 2.14 5.50 0.81
CA GLY A 12 2.40 4.69 1.98
C GLY A 12 3.56 5.23 2.81
N SER A 13 3.93 4.49 3.85
CA SER A 13 5.01 4.87 4.77
C SER A 13 6.42 4.70 4.16
N ILE A 14 6.55 3.81 3.16
CA ILE A 14 7.83 3.50 2.49
C ILE A 14 7.84 3.89 1.02
N SER A 15 6.69 3.88 0.34
CA SER A 15 6.63 4.12 -1.10
C SER A 15 5.53 5.10 -1.48
N THR A 16 5.72 5.76 -2.62
CA THR A 16 4.71 6.49 -3.36
C THR A 16 4.49 5.77 -4.67
N ASN A 17 3.24 5.42 -4.95
CA ASN A 17 2.82 4.75 -6.16
C ASN A 17 1.90 5.69 -6.93
N LEU A 18 2.08 5.78 -8.25
CA LEU A 18 1.18 6.52 -9.14
C LEU A 18 0.75 5.59 -10.26
N VAL A 19 -0.55 5.57 -10.56
CA VAL A 19 -1.10 4.82 -11.69
C VAL A 19 -2.01 5.73 -12.50
N ALA A 20 -1.78 5.79 -13.81
CA ALA A 20 -2.68 6.39 -14.77
C ALA A 20 -3.44 5.30 -15.52
N ILE A 21 -4.76 5.44 -15.62
CA ILE A 21 -5.62 4.48 -16.34
C ILE A 21 -6.45 5.17 -17.41
N ALA A 22 -6.73 4.43 -18.48
CA ALA A 22 -7.77 4.77 -19.44
C ALA A 22 -9.16 4.63 -18.79
N PRO A 23 -10.23 5.21 -19.37
CA PRO A 23 -11.58 5.10 -18.82
C PRO A 23 -12.08 3.65 -18.67
N GLY A 24 -11.58 2.74 -19.50
CA GLY A 24 -11.89 1.30 -19.44
C GLY A 24 -11.16 0.54 -18.31
N GLY A 25 -10.25 1.17 -17.58
CA GLY A 25 -9.47 0.52 -16.51
C GLY A 25 -8.11 -0.04 -16.95
N GLU A 26 -7.74 0.11 -18.23
CA GLU A 26 -6.41 -0.24 -18.72
C GLU A 26 -5.33 0.67 -18.13
N VAL A 27 -4.25 0.09 -17.63
CA VAL A 27 -3.10 0.83 -17.08
C VAL A 27 -2.28 1.43 -18.23
N LEU A 28 -2.20 2.76 -18.26
CA LEU A 28 -1.41 3.52 -19.24
C LEU A 28 0.02 3.77 -18.76
N CYS A 29 0.18 3.99 -17.45
CA CYS A 29 1.46 4.20 -16.80
C CYS A 29 1.34 3.78 -15.33
N GLU A 30 2.37 3.13 -14.81
CA GLU A 30 2.52 2.85 -13.38
C GLU A 30 3.92 3.22 -12.92
N LEU A 31 4.00 3.89 -11.78
CA LEU A 31 5.23 4.35 -11.18
C LEU A 31 5.27 3.88 -9.73
N TYR A 32 6.41 3.35 -9.32
CA TYR A 32 6.72 2.98 -7.94
C TYR A 32 8.00 3.69 -7.52
N ARG A 33 7.94 4.45 -6.44
CA ARG A 33 9.10 5.17 -5.89
C ARG A 33 9.20 4.94 -4.39
N ARG A 34 10.40 4.65 -3.89
CA ARG A 34 10.65 4.68 -2.44
C ARG A 34 10.62 6.14 -1.96
N GLY A 35 9.87 6.39 -0.90
CA GLY A 35 9.54 7.72 -0.42
C GLY A 35 10.57 8.35 0.51
N ASP A 36 11.47 7.55 1.10
CA ASP A 36 12.58 7.95 1.98
C ASP A 36 12.22 9.01 3.05
N GLY A 37 10.96 9.06 3.51
CA GLY A 37 10.47 10.04 4.49
C GLY A 37 10.08 11.40 3.91
N HIS A 38 10.15 11.58 2.59
CA HIS A 38 9.84 12.81 1.86
C HIS A 38 8.63 12.62 0.93
N PRO A 39 7.39 12.52 1.48
CA PRO A 39 6.21 12.17 0.69
C PRO A 39 5.81 13.24 -0.34
N ILE A 40 6.01 14.53 -0.04
CA ILE A 40 5.71 15.62 -0.99
C ILE A 40 6.63 15.49 -2.21
N ASP A 41 7.93 15.47 -1.99
CA ASP A 41 8.94 15.38 -3.05
C ASP A 41 8.73 14.11 -3.89
N SER A 42 8.36 13.00 -3.23
CA SER A 42 8.09 11.73 -3.92
C SER A 42 6.87 11.79 -4.83
N VAL A 43 5.77 12.41 -4.38
CA VAL A 43 4.59 12.65 -5.22
C VAL A 43 4.93 13.55 -6.39
N GLN A 44 5.65 14.65 -6.14
CA GLN A 44 6.04 15.59 -7.19
C GLN A 44 6.96 14.97 -8.23
N ALA A 45 7.92 14.16 -7.80
CA ALA A 45 8.79 13.40 -8.69
C ALA A 45 8.03 12.38 -9.54
N CYS A 46 7.05 11.67 -8.97
CA CYS A 46 6.20 10.76 -9.74
C CYS A 46 5.35 11.50 -10.77
N LEU A 47 4.86 12.70 -10.45
CA LEU A 47 4.09 13.52 -11.39
C LEU A 47 4.94 14.06 -12.54
N ALA A 48 6.18 14.47 -12.25
CA ALA A 48 7.14 14.87 -13.28
C ALA A 48 7.47 13.68 -14.21
N GLN A 49 7.77 12.51 -13.64
CA GLN A 49 8.05 11.30 -14.40
C GLN A 49 6.85 10.85 -15.25
N LEU A 50 5.62 10.98 -14.75
CA LEU A 50 4.41 10.70 -15.54
C LEU A 50 4.33 11.58 -16.81
N GLN A 51 4.69 12.85 -16.70
CA GLN A 51 4.68 13.78 -17.85
C GLN A 51 5.73 13.41 -18.89
N GLU A 52 6.86 12.87 -18.45
CA GLU A 52 7.94 12.40 -19.33
C GLU A 52 7.57 11.08 -20.02
N GLU A 53 7.03 10.09 -19.28
CA GLU A 53 6.73 8.75 -19.79
C GLU A 53 5.41 8.66 -20.56
N ALA A 54 4.41 9.47 -20.20
CA ALA A 54 3.10 9.48 -20.82
C ALA A 54 2.64 10.92 -21.14
N PRO A 55 3.31 11.61 -22.07
CA PRO A 55 2.96 12.97 -22.44
C PRO A 55 1.60 13.04 -23.11
N GLY A 56 0.87 14.13 -22.87
CA GLY A 56 -0.40 14.41 -23.55
C GLY A 56 -1.65 13.76 -22.96
N LEU A 57 -1.54 13.11 -21.78
CA LEU A 57 -2.69 12.61 -21.04
C LEU A 57 -3.57 13.75 -20.50
N ALA A 58 -4.89 13.65 -20.70
CA ALA A 58 -5.86 14.56 -20.13
C ALA A 58 -6.48 13.97 -18.86
N VAL A 59 -5.93 14.35 -17.70
CA VAL A 59 -6.43 13.89 -16.39
C VAL A 59 -7.86 14.40 -16.15
N ARG A 60 -8.81 13.47 -16.03
CA ARG A 60 -10.24 13.74 -15.80
C ARG A 60 -10.68 13.56 -14.35
N GLY A 61 -9.86 12.88 -13.55
CA GLY A 61 -10.10 12.73 -12.13
C GLY A 61 -8.88 12.15 -11.42
N VAL A 62 -8.71 12.52 -10.15
CA VAL A 62 -7.62 12.05 -9.30
C VAL A 62 -8.16 11.54 -7.97
N CYS A 63 -7.73 10.34 -7.58
CA CYS A 63 -7.97 9.82 -6.23
C CYS A 63 -6.65 9.58 -5.50
N THR A 64 -6.58 9.98 -4.23
CA THR A 64 -5.45 9.65 -3.36
C THR A 64 -5.82 8.62 -2.30
N THR A 65 -4.87 7.78 -1.94
CA THR A 65 -5.01 6.71 -0.94
C THR A 65 -3.68 6.49 -0.19
N GLY A 66 -3.68 5.53 0.75
CA GLY A 66 -2.55 5.26 1.65
C GLY A 66 -2.58 6.07 2.94
N SER A 67 -1.53 5.93 3.75
CA SER A 67 -1.34 6.66 5.01
C SER A 67 -1.12 8.17 4.79
N GLY A 68 -0.47 8.55 3.69
CA GLY A 68 -0.21 9.92 3.27
C GLY A 68 -1.31 10.54 2.39
N ARG A 69 -2.45 9.88 2.19
CA ARG A 69 -3.51 10.29 1.24
C ARG A 69 -4.01 11.72 1.36
N MET A 70 -4.10 12.24 2.59
CA MET A 70 -4.58 13.61 2.84
C MET A 70 -3.53 14.63 2.39
N LEU A 71 -2.26 14.34 2.66
CA LEU A 71 -1.14 15.16 2.22
C LEU A 71 -1.03 15.14 0.69
N ALA A 72 -1.04 13.95 0.09
CA ALA A 72 -1.05 13.81 -1.36
C ALA A 72 -2.25 14.55 -1.98
N GLY A 73 -3.43 14.41 -1.38
CA GLY A 73 -4.67 15.02 -1.84
C GLY A 73 -4.60 16.54 -1.88
N ALA A 74 -4.05 17.15 -0.82
CA ALA A 74 -3.83 18.59 -0.76
C ALA A 74 -2.80 19.06 -1.82
N VAL A 75 -1.68 18.33 -1.95
CA VAL A 75 -0.59 18.67 -2.90
C VAL A 75 -1.08 18.65 -4.35
N VAL A 76 -1.80 17.59 -4.75
CA VAL A 76 -2.20 17.41 -6.15
C VAL A 76 -3.54 18.05 -6.50
N GLY A 77 -4.33 18.43 -5.49
CA GLY A 77 -5.73 18.83 -5.69
C GLY A 77 -6.60 17.63 -6.06
N ALA A 78 -6.54 16.54 -5.28
CA ALA A 78 -7.29 15.33 -5.59
C ALA A 78 -8.81 15.57 -5.56
N ASP A 79 -9.54 14.89 -6.43
CA ASP A 79 -11.01 14.93 -6.46
C ASP A 79 -11.61 14.04 -5.38
N VAL A 80 -10.95 12.92 -5.12
CA VAL A 80 -11.37 11.91 -4.15
C VAL A 80 -10.21 11.56 -3.23
N VAL A 81 -10.51 11.36 -1.95
CA VAL A 81 -9.57 10.77 -1.00
C VAL A 81 -10.22 9.54 -0.41
N LYS A 82 -9.61 8.36 -0.56
CA LYS A 82 -10.19 7.10 -0.09
C LYS A 82 -9.20 6.32 0.77
N ASN A 83 -9.73 5.46 1.63
CA ASN A 83 -8.94 4.53 2.42
C ASN A 83 -8.28 3.47 1.52
N GLU A 84 -7.06 3.08 1.87
CA GLU A 84 -6.26 2.04 1.22
C GLU A 84 -6.97 0.69 1.13
N ILE A 85 -7.71 0.26 2.16
CA ILE A 85 -8.45 -1.01 2.13
C ILE A 85 -9.45 -1.02 0.97
N SER A 86 -10.22 0.07 0.80
CA SER A 86 -11.18 0.18 -0.29
C SER A 86 -10.50 0.27 -1.66
N ALA A 87 -9.38 0.99 -1.75
CA ALA A 87 -8.63 1.13 -3.00
C ALA A 87 -8.04 -0.22 -3.43
N HIS A 88 -7.29 -0.90 -2.56
CA HIS A 88 -6.75 -2.23 -2.82
C HIS A 88 -7.84 -3.23 -3.18
N ALA A 89 -8.93 -3.30 -2.40
CA ALA A 89 -10.05 -4.19 -2.69
C ALA A 89 -10.68 -3.89 -4.07
N ARG A 90 -10.83 -2.61 -4.45
CA ARG A 90 -11.33 -2.20 -5.77
C ARG A 90 -10.44 -2.72 -6.90
N ALA A 91 -9.12 -2.55 -6.79
CA ALA A 91 -8.18 -3.04 -7.79
C ALA A 91 -8.22 -4.56 -7.89
N THR A 92 -8.21 -5.25 -6.75
CA THR A 92 -8.23 -6.71 -6.71
C THR A 92 -9.52 -7.26 -7.30
N LEU A 93 -10.69 -6.72 -6.95
CA LEU A 93 -11.99 -7.14 -7.50
C LEU A 93 -12.12 -6.84 -9.00
N HIS A 94 -11.41 -5.85 -9.52
CA HIS A 94 -11.40 -5.56 -10.95
C HIS A 94 -10.59 -6.61 -11.74
N LEU A 95 -9.46 -7.07 -11.19
CA LEU A 95 -8.61 -8.09 -11.83
C LEU A 95 -9.07 -9.53 -11.55
N HIS A 96 -9.62 -9.77 -10.35
CA HIS A 96 -10.03 -11.07 -9.83
C HIS A 96 -11.39 -10.93 -9.12
N PRO A 97 -12.52 -10.94 -9.87
CA PRO A 97 -13.85 -10.72 -9.31
C PRO A 97 -14.29 -11.78 -8.29
N ASP A 98 -13.70 -12.97 -8.32
CA ASP A 98 -13.99 -14.11 -7.45
C ASP A 98 -13.10 -14.18 -6.19
N VAL A 99 -12.22 -13.20 -5.99
CA VAL A 99 -11.33 -13.14 -4.82
C VAL A 99 -12.09 -13.25 -3.50
N ARG A 100 -11.56 -14.04 -2.56
CA ARG A 100 -12.16 -14.19 -1.23
C ARG A 100 -11.27 -13.72 -0.10
N THR A 101 -9.97 -13.60 -0.34
CA THR A 101 -9.01 -13.09 0.64
C THR A 101 -7.91 -12.33 -0.09
N ILE A 102 -7.57 -11.17 0.43
CA ILE A 102 -6.50 -10.32 -0.08
C ILE A 102 -5.45 -10.20 1.01
N PHE A 103 -4.23 -10.63 0.69
CA PHE A 103 -3.05 -10.37 1.49
C PHE A 103 -2.30 -9.18 0.90
N GLU A 104 -1.99 -8.21 1.74
CA GLU A 104 -1.17 -7.06 1.37
C GLU A 104 -0.02 -6.98 2.36
N ILE A 105 1.22 -7.10 1.87
CA ILE A 105 2.40 -6.95 2.72
C ILE A 105 3.30 -5.90 2.09
N GLY A 106 3.31 -4.72 2.72
CA GLY A 106 4.16 -3.60 2.36
C GLY A 106 5.50 -3.63 3.10
N GLY A 107 6.21 -2.51 3.04
CA GLY A 107 7.51 -2.36 3.71
C GLY A 107 7.41 -2.27 5.23
N GLN A 108 6.40 -1.59 5.77
CA GLN A 108 6.26 -1.31 7.21
C GLN A 108 4.92 -1.74 7.80
N ASP A 109 3.95 -2.09 6.96
CA ASP A 109 2.65 -2.57 7.37
C ASP A 109 2.24 -3.80 6.57
N SER A 110 1.22 -4.47 7.08
CA SER A 110 0.67 -5.68 6.49
C SER A 110 -0.82 -5.77 6.84
N LYS A 111 -1.63 -6.22 5.89
CA LYS A 111 -3.09 -6.18 5.95
C LYS A 111 -3.66 -7.45 5.39
N VAL A 112 -4.77 -7.89 5.96
CA VAL A 112 -5.63 -8.93 5.39
C VAL A 112 -7.01 -8.32 5.18
N THR A 113 -7.59 -8.57 4.00
CA THR A 113 -8.96 -8.16 3.68
C THR A 113 -9.75 -9.39 3.26
N VAL A 114 -10.89 -9.62 3.89
CA VAL A 114 -11.81 -10.72 3.61
C VAL A 114 -12.93 -10.19 2.74
N VAL A 115 -13.14 -10.85 1.60
CA VAL A 115 -14.14 -10.45 0.61
C VAL A 115 -15.20 -11.55 0.48
N ARG A 116 -16.48 -11.15 0.47
CA ARG A 116 -17.62 -12.03 0.21
C ARG A 116 -18.57 -11.30 -0.72
N ASP A 117 -19.06 -12.00 -1.74
CA ASP A 117 -20.06 -11.48 -2.69
C ASP A 117 -19.68 -10.10 -3.29
N GLY A 118 -18.38 -9.93 -3.61
CA GLY A 118 -17.86 -8.69 -4.17
C GLY A 118 -17.67 -7.52 -3.18
N ALA A 119 -17.94 -7.73 -1.89
CA ALA A 119 -17.81 -6.72 -0.84
C ALA A 119 -16.76 -7.11 0.21
N VAL A 120 -16.09 -6.10 0.77
CA VAL A 120 -15.20 -6.28 1.93
C VAL A 120 -16.07 -6.53 3.15
N VAL A 121 -15.94 -7.68 3.81
CA VAL A 121 -16.73 -8.01 5.02
C VAL A 121 -15.92 -7.94 6.30
N ASP A 122 -14.60 -8.05 6.18
CA ASP A 122 -13.71 -7.99 7.33
C ASP A 122 -12.30 -7.58 6.90
N PHE A 123 -11.55 -6.93 7.78
CA PHE A 123 -10.15 -6.61 7.56
C PHE A 123 -9.37 -6.56 8.89
N SER A 124 -8.05 -6.64 8.78
CA SER A 124 -7.13 -6.43 9.90
C SER A 124 -5.81 -5.88 9.36
N MET A 125 -5.14 -5.06 10.17
CA MET A 125 -3.87 -4.45 9.81
C MET A 125 -2.90 -4.45 10.99
N ASN A 126 -1.63 -4.64 10.69
CA ASN A 126 -0.54 -4.45 11.63
C ASN A 126 0.33 -3.28 11.17
N LEU A 127 0.35 -2.23 12.00
CA LEU A 127 1.13 -1.00 11.80
C LEU A 127 2.35 -0.89 12.73
N VAL A 128 2.51 -1.84 13.68
CA VAL A 128 3.47 -1.69 14.80
C VAL A 128 4.64 -2.65 14.67
N CYS A 129 4.39 -3.90 14.27
CA CYS A 129 5.41 -4.94 14.30
C CYS A 129 6.05 -5.17 12.93
N ALA A 130 7.38 -5.02 12.85
CA ALA A 130 8.17 -5.27 11.64
C ALA A 130 8.17 -6.74 11.20
N ALA A 131 8.00 -7.70 12.12
CA ALA A 131 8.25 -9.14 11.89
C ALA A 131 7.32 -9.82 10.87
N GLY A 132 6.25 -9.13 10.43
CA GLY A 132 5.31 -9.58 9.39
C GLY A 132 5.33 -8.72 8.13
N THR A 133 6.38 -7.94 7.89
CA THR A 133 6.45 -6.90 6.84
C THR A 133 7.75 -7.00 6.03
N GLY A 134 7.86 -6.27 4.92
CA GLY A 134 9.08 -6.24 4.10
C GLY A 134 10.34 -5.80 4.85
N SER A 135 10.21 -4.92 5.84
CA SER A 135 11.34 -4.46 6.66
C SER A 135 12.05 -5.59 7.42
N PHE A 136 11.33 -6.67 7.75
CA PHE A 136 11.93 -7.88 8.32
C PHE A 136 12.97 -8.46 7.36
N LEU A 137 12.58 -8.70 6.10
CA LEU A 137 13.45 -9.26 5.08
C LEU A 137 14.58 -8.29 4.72
N ASP A 138 14.29 -6.99 4.58
CA ASP A 138 15.32 -5.96 4.32
C ASP A 138 16.39 -5.94 5.42
N SER A 139 15.99 -6.11 6.68
CA SER A 139 16.93 -6.22 7.81
C SER A 139 17.82 -7.46 7.71
N GLN A 140 17.24 -8.62 7.39
CA GLN A 140 18.00 -9.87 7.29
C GLN A 140 18.92 -9.90 6.07
N ALA A 141 18.43 -9.43 4.91
CA ALA A 141 19.23 -9.33 3.68
C ALA A 141 20.45 -8.44 3.89
N ARG A 142 20.27 -7.25 4.49
CA ARG A 142 21.38 -6.35 4.84
C ARG A 142 22.40 -7.02 5.77
N ARG A 143 21.95 -7.78 6.78
CA ARG A 143 22.84 -8.47 7.72
C ARG A 143 23.64 -9.58 7.06
N LEU A 144 23.02 -10.28 6.09
CA LEU A 144 23.66 -11.30 5.27
C LEU A 144 24.51 -10.71 4.13
N ASN A 145 24.54 -9.38 4.00
CA ASN A 145 25.21 -8.66 2.92
C ASN A 145 24.77 -9.14 1.52
N ILE A 146 23.46 -9.35 1.36
CA ILE A 146 22.79 -9.69 0.10
C ILE A 146 21.66 -8.72 -0.19
N THR A 147 21.25 -8.65 -1.45
CA THR A 147 20.06 -7.95 -1.92
C THR A 147 18.78 -8.72 -1.58
N ILE A 148 17.64 -8.05 -1.65
CA ILE A 148 16.34 -8.71 -1.41
C ILE A 148 16.01 -9.69 -2.55
N GLU A 149 16.49 -9.41 -3.75
CA GLU A 149 16.40 -10.27 -4.94
C GLU A 149 17.23 -11.54 -4.76
N GLU A 150 18.46 -11.43 -4.26
CA GLU A 150 19.31 -12.59 -3.92
C GLU A 150 18.70 -13.43 -2.80
N LEU A 151 18.08 -12.81 -1.79
CA LEU A 151 17.35 -13.53 -0.75
C LEU A 151 16.21 -14.35 -1.36
N SER A 152 15.40 -13.76 -2.24
CA SER A 152 14.29 -14.42 -2.92
C SER A 152 14.78 -15.60 -3.78
N ALA A 153 15.81 -15.38 -4.61
CA ALA A 153 16.37 -16.42 -5.46
C ALA A 153 17.02 -17.55 -4.64
N GLY A 154 17.79 -17.20 -3.61
CA GLY A 154 18.46 -18.16 -2.73
C GLY A 154 17.48 -19.02 -1.93
N ALA A 155 16.37 -18.45 -1.43
CA ALA A 155 15.33 -19.20 -0.73
C ALA A 155 14.71 -20.31 -1.60
N MET A 156 14.56 -20.06 -2.90
CA MET A 156 14.01 -21.05 -3.84
C MET A 156 14.92 -22.26 -4.07
N LEU A 157 16.21 -22.16 -3.75
CA LEU A 157 17.16 -23.28 -3.84
C LEU A 157 17.08 -24.23 -2.63
N SER A 158 16.33 -23.87 -1.57
CA SER A 158 16.21 -24.68 -0.36
C SER A 158 15.44 -25.97 -0.61
N GLN A 159 16.02 -27.08 -0.14
CA GLN A 159 15.36 -28.39 -0.11
C GLN A 159 14.92 -28.77 1.31
N ASN A 160 15.59 -28.25 2.34
CA ASN A 160 15.30 -28.56 3.73
C ASN A 160 15.32 -27.29 4.60
N PRO A 161 14.27 -26.45 4.52
CA PRO A 161 14.24 -25.14 5.17
C PRO A 161 14.55 -25.21 6.66
N THR A 162 15.41 -24.32 7.12
CA THR A 162 15.78 -24.24 8.53
C THR A 162 14.69 -23.54 9.32
N THR A 163 14.33 -24.07 10.48
CA THR A 163 13.39 -23.35 11.36
C THR A 163 14.08 -22.14 11.98
N ILE A 164 13.51 -20.95 11.73
CA ILE A 164 13.94 -19.69 12.36
C ILE A 164 12.87 -19.19 13.33
N ALA A 165 13.30 -18.80 14.54
CA ALA A 165 12.51 -18.13 15.55
C ALA A 165 12.12 -16.72 15.09
N GLY A 166 10.96 -16.62 14.44
CA GLY A 166 10.54 -15.39 13.74
C GLY A 166 9.86 -14.31 14.56
N ARG A 167 9.44 -14.53 15.81
CA ARG A 167 8.42 -13.68 16.48
C ARG A 167 8.80 -12.20 16.57
N CYS A 168 10.09 -11.88 16.64
CA CYS A 168 10.63 -10.53 16.61
C CYS A 168 11.80 -10.49 15.62
N THR A 169 11.93 -9.41 14.85
CA THR A 169 13.04 -9.21 13.90
C THR A 169 14.42 -9.36 14.57
N VAL A 170 14.57 -8.87 15.80
CA VAL A 170 15.83 -8.96 16.58
C VAL A 170 16.16 -10.40 16.98
N PHE A 171 15.16 -11.19 17.36
CA PHE A 171 15.37 -12.60 17.72
C PHE A 171 15.59 -13.49 16.49
N ALA A 172 14.90 -13.19 15.39
CA ALA A 172 15.12 -13.87 14.12
C ALA A 172 16.54 -13.67 13.63
N GLU A 173 17.09 -12.46 13.80
CA GLU A 173 18.49 -12.16 13.49
C GLU A 173 19.46 -13.00 14.32
N SER A 174 19.25 -13.04 15.65
CA SER A 174 20.10 -13.81 16.56
C SER A 174 20.08 -15.31 16.24
N ASP A 175 18.89 -15.85 15.95
CA ASP A 175 18.73 -17.26 15.57
C ASP A 175 19.34 -17.54 14.19
N MET A 176 19.13 -16.67 13.20
CA MET A 176 19.76 -16.78 11.88
C MET A 176 21.30 -16.87 11.98
N ILE A 177 21.93 -15.99 12.77
CA ILE A 177 23.38 -16.01 12.98
C ILE A 177 23.80 -17.34 13.64
N HIS A 178 23.05 -17.81 14.64
CA HIS A 178 23.31 -19.09 15.26
C HIS A 178 23.22 -20.25 14.25
N LYS A 179 22.21 -20.26 13.37
CA LYS A 179 22.07 -21.27 12.30
C LYS A 179 23.25 -21.26 11.33
N GLN A 180 23.78 -20.08 10.99
CA GLN A 180 25.00 -19.99 10.18
C GLN A 180 26.21 -20.59 10.91
N GLN A 181 26.39 -20.28 12.19
CA GLN A 181 27.53 -20.77 12.99
C GLN A 181 27.54 -22.29 13.17
N VAL A 182 26.37 -22.92 13.29
CA VAL A 182 26.26 -24.38 13.40
C VAL A 182 26.21 -25.09 12.04
N GLY A 183 26.37 -24.34 10.94
CA GLY A 183 26.62 -24.91 9.61
C GLY A 183 25.38 -25.19 8.74
N HIS A 184 24.24 -24.55 9.03
CA HIS A 184 23.08 -24.66 8.13
C HIS A 184 23.39 -24.04 6.76
N ALA A 185 22.89 -24.67 5.70
CA ALA A 185 23.07 -24.17 4.34
C ALA A 185 22.33 -22.82 4.16
N GLN A 186 22.97 -21.89 3.47
CA GLN A 186 22.42 -20.54 3.26
C GLN A 186 21.01 -20.58 2.63
N PRO A 187 20.72 -21.35 1.57
CA PRO A 187 19.35 -21.45 1.02
C PRO A 187 18.30 -21.84 2.06
N ASP A 188 18.62 -22.79 2.94
CA ASP A 188 17.71 -23.29 3.97
C ASP A 188 17.43 -22.23 5.04
N ILE A 189 18.42 -21.41 5.38
CA ILE A 189 18.24 -20.26 6.27
C ILE A 189 17.32 -19.22 5.60
N LEU A 190 17.56 -18.88 4.33
CA LEU A 190 16.75 -17.89 3.59
C LEU A 190 15.28 -18.33 3.48
N MET A 191 15.03 -19.61 3.20
CA MET A 191 13.67 -20.14 3.18
C MET A 191 13.05 -20.18 4.59
N GLY A 192 13.87 -20.45 5.62
CA GLY A 192 13.48 -20.34 7.03
C GLY A 192 13.00 -18.95 7.42
N LEU A 193 13.65 -17.89 6.92
CA LEU A 193 13.22 -16.50 7.10
C LEU A 193 11.88 -16.23 6.41
N CYS A 194 11.66 -16.78 5.21
CA CYS A 194 10.39 -16.64 4.50
C CYS A 194 9.25 -17.29 5.30
N HIS A 195 9.45 -18.51 5.81
CA HIS A 195 8.48 -19.18 6.68
C HIS A 195 8.24 -18.42 7.98
N ALA A 196 9.28 -17.83 8.57
CA ALA A 196 9.16 -17.04 9.78
C ALA A 196 8.22 -15.84 9.58
N LEU A 197 8.39 -15.07 8.48
CA LEU A 197 7.52 -13.95 8.14
C LEU A 197 6.07 -14.41 7.92
N VAL A 198 5.86 -15.42 7.06
CA VAL A 198 4.51 -15.93 6.75
C VAL A 198 3.80 -16.42 8.01
N ARG A 199 4.49 -17.19 8.85
CA ARG A 199 3.92 -17.67 10.12
C ARG A 199 3.52 -16.53 11.04
N ASN A 200 4.33 -15.47 11.15
CA ASN A 200 3.97 -14.29 11.94
C ASN A 200 2.79 -13.53 11.35
N TYR A 201 2.74 -13.37 10.03
CA TYR A 201 1.64 -12.69 9.36
C TYR A 201 0.32 -13.43 9.60
N LEU A 202 0.30 -14.75 9.42
CA LEU A 202 -0.88 -15.58 9.67
C LEU A 202 -1.30 -15.55 11.16
N ALA A 203 -0.33 -15.65 12.08
CA ALA A 203 -0.62 -15.72 13.51
C ALA A 203 -1.08 -14.39 14.13
N ASN A 204 -0.70 -13.24 13.56
CA ASN A 204 -1.00 -11.93 14.14
C ASN A 204 -2.02 -11.13 13.31
N VAL A 205 -1.81 -11.05 12.00
CA VAL A 205 -2.65 -10.20 11.12
C VAL A 205 -3.93 -10.94 10.73
N CYS A 206 -3.80 -12.23 10.40
CA CYS A 206 -4.93 -13.08 10.01
C CYS A 206 -5.65 -13.75 11.18
N ALA A 207 -5.22 -13.49 12.42
CA ALA A 207 -5.81 -14.11 13.60
C ALA A 207 -7.32 -13.87 13.67
N GLY A 208 -8.08 -14.96 13.82
CA GLY A 208 -9.55 -14.91 13.90
C GLY A 208 -10.28 -14.61 12.59
N LYS A 209 -9.57 -14.50 11.45
CA LYS A 209 -10.18 -14.28 10.13
C LYS A 209 -10.44 -15.60 9.41
N GLU A 210 -11.57 -15.68 8.71
CA GLU A 210 -11.89 -16.83 7.85
C GLU A 210 -11.23 -16.64 6.46
N LEU A 211 -10.03 -17.19 6.30
CA LEU A 211 -9.28 -17.14 5.04
C LEU A 211 -9.87 -18.17 4.04
N LYS A 212 -10.18 -17.73 2.82
CA LYS A 212 -10.73 -18.58 1.76
C LYS A 212 -10.04 -18.28 0.44
N SER A 213 -9.79 -19.32 -0.36
CA SER A 213 -9.37 -19.18 -1.75
C SER A 213 -10.54 -18.74 -2.65
N PRO A 214 -10.28 -18.04 -3.77
CA PRO A 214 -8.98 -17.57 -4.25
C PRO A 214 -8.36 -16.48 -3.36
N ILE A 215 -7.05 -16.61 -3.13
CA ILE A 215 -6.25 -15.66 -2.35
C ILE A 215 -5.37 -14.85 -3.30
N VAL A 216 -5.48 -13.53 -3.23
CA VAL A 216 -4.61 -12.60 -3.96
C VAL A 216 -3.57 -12.02 -3.01
N PHE A 217 -2.29 -12.10 -3.36
CA PHE A 217 -1.18 -11.54 -2.62
C PHE A 217 -0.54 -10.37 -3.39
N GLN A 218 -0.52 -9.21 -2.75
CA GLN A 218 -0.07 -7.93 -3.31
C GLN A 218 0.86 -7.18 -2.34
N GLY A 219 1.44 -6.08 -2.82
CA GLY A 219 2.43 -5.28 -2.11
C GLY A 219 3.87 -5.64 -2.49
N GLY A 220 4.83 -4.93 -1.91
CA GLY A 220 6.26 -5.10 -2.21
C GLY A 220 6.75 -6.54 -2.01
N VAL A 221 6.28 -7.20 -0.97
CA VAL A 221 6.75 -8.53 -0.58
C VAL A 221 6.23 -9.63 -1.50
N SER A 222 5.16 -9.39 -2.28
CA SER A 222 4.64 -10.40 -3.22
C SER A 222 5.56 -10.66 -4.41
N ALA A 223 6.57 -9.81 -4.65
CA ALA A 223 7.63 -10.10 -5.61
C ALA A 223 8.55 -11.25 -5.16
N ASN A 224 8.62 -11.52 -3.85
CA ASN A 224 9.51 -12.52 -3.28
C ASN A 224 8.94 -13.93 -3.45
N GLN A 225 9.60 -14.74 -4.29
CA GLN A 225 9.14 -16.08 -4.64
C GLN A 225 9.26 -17.06 -3.46
N GLY A 226 10.24 -16.85 -2.57
CA GLY A 226 10.35 -17.60 -1.32
C GLY A 226 9.15 -17.37 -0.39
N ILE A 227 8.64 -16.13 -0.31
CA ILE A 227 7.42 -15.83 0.44
C ILE A 227 6.19 -16.45 -0.22
N CYS A 228 6.07 -16.38 -1.54
CA CYS A 228 4.98 -17.03 -2.27
C CYS A 228 4.97 -18.55 -2.03
N ARG A 229 6.15 -19.19 -2.06
CA ARG A 229 6.33 -20.60 -1.71
C ARG A 229 5.90 -20.86 -0.25
N ALA A 230 6.38 -20.05 0.69
CA ALA A 230 6.06 -20.21 2.11
C ALA A 230 4.56 -20.08 2.40
N PHE A 231 3.84 -19.18 1.71
CA PHE A 231 2.38 -19.10 1.80
C PHE A 231 1.69 -20.35 1.26
N ARG A 232 2.08 -20.81 0.06
CA ARG A 232 1.53 -22.04 -0.54
C ARG A 232 1.72 -23.25 0.38
N GLU A 233 2.90 -23.41 0.95
CA GLU A 233 3.21 -24.50 1.89
C GLU A 233 2.43 -24.36 3.22
N SER A 234 2.23 -23.14 3.72
CA SER A 234 1.52 -22.90 4.99
C SER A 234 0.00 -23.03 4.88
N LEU A 235 -0.57 -22.69 3.72
CA LEU A 235 -2.02 -22.66 3.50
C LEU A 235 -2.56 -23.88 2.74
N GLY A 236 -1.69 -24.63 2.07
CA GLY A 236 -2.09 -25.77 1.25
C GLY A 236 -2.92 -25.38 0.03
N CYS A 237 -2.84 -24.13 -0.43
CA CYS A 237 -3.54 -23.63 -1.61
C CYS A 237 -2.66 -22.69 -2.43
N ASP A 238 -3.04 -22.47 -3.68
CA ASP A 238 -2.36 -21.51 -4.55
C ASP A 238 -2.60 -20.07 -4.11
N ILE A 239 -1.63 -19.22 -4.46
CA ILE A 239 -1.64 -17.77 -4.20
C ILE A 239 -1.47 -17.06 -5.53
N ILE A 240 -2.37 -16.11 -5.79
CA ILE A 240 -2.36 -15.32 -7.02
C ILE A 240 -1.58 -14.04 -6.75
N VAL A 241 -0.52 -13.79 -7.52
CA VAL A 241 0.17 -12.49 -7.53
C VAL A 241 -0.28 -11.75 -8.79
N PRO A 242 -1.01 -10.63 -8.68
CA PRO A 242 -1.55 -9.93 -9.85
C PRO A 242 -0.44 -9.19 -10.61
N ARG A 243 -0.64 -8.90 -11.89
CA ARG A 243 0.34 -8.20 -12.74
C ARG A 243 0.86 -6.89 -12.12
N HIS A 244 -0.03 -6.10 -11.53
CA HIS A 244 0.25 -4.79 -10.96
C HIS A 244 0.45 -4.83 -9.43
N HIS A 245 0.91 -5.96 -8.89
CA HIS A 245 0.94 -6.24 -7.44
C HIS A 245 1.62 -5.15 -6.58
N MET A 246 2.59 -4.42 -7.12
CA MET A 246 3.31 -3.35 -6.41
C MET A 246 2.50 -2.07 -6.21
N VAL A 247 1.50 -1.82 -7.06
CA VAL A 247 0.82 -0.51 -7.17
C VAL A 247 -0.70 -0.62 -7.07
N MET A 248 -1.21 -1.74 -6.56
CA MET A 248 -2.64 -2.03 -6.50
C MET A 248 -3.46 -0.96 -5.75
N GLY A 249 -2.88 -0.31 -4.73
CA GLY A 249 -3.53 0.79 -4.02
C GLY A 249 -3.78 1.99 -4.95
N ALA A 250 -2.74 2.42 -5.68
CA ALA A 250 -2.85 3.49 -6.67
C ALA A 250 -3.77 3.08 -7.83
N TYR A 251 -3.68 1.84 -8.33
CA TYR A 251 -4.57 1.36 -9.38
C TYR A 251 -6.05 1.41 -8.95
N GLY A 252 -6.32 0.98 -7.72
CA GLY A 252 -7.65 1.02 -7.12
C GLY A 252 -8.19 2.43 -6.94
N ALA A 253 -7.33 3.35 -6.53
CA ALA A 253 -7.65 4.77 -6.45
C ALA A 253 -8.02 5.33 -7.84
N ALA A 254 -7.25 5.00 -8.88
CA ALA A 254 -7.55 5.44 -10.25
C ALA A 254 -8.92 4.91 -10.73
N LEU A 255 -9.24 3.64 -10.43
CA LEU A 255 -10.55 3.03 -10.72
C LEU A 255 -11.70 3.66 -9.92
N ILE A 256 -11.44 4.16 -8.72
CA ILE A 256 -12.43 4.93 -7.94
C ILE A 256 -12.68 6.27 -8.63
N ALA A 257 -11.61 6.99 -8.98
CA ALA A 257 -11.71 8.29 -9.66
C ALA A 257 -12.51 8.20 -10.97
N SER A 258 -12.33 7.13 -11.75
CA SER A 258 -13.07 6.93 -13.00
C SER A 258 -14.57 6.72 -12.82
N ARG A 259 -15.00 6.23 -11.66
CA ARG A 259 -16.41 5.93 -11.35
C ARG A 259 -17.13 7.05 -10.58
N THR A 260 -16.40 7.99 -9.99
CA THR A 260 -16.99 9.09 -9.22
C THR A 260 -17.73 10.12 -10.08
N GLY A 261 -17.55 10.12 -11.41
CA GLY A 261 -18.24 11.05 -12.30
C GLY A 261 -17.76 12.49 -12.15
N VAL A 262 -16.45 12.68 -11.95
CA VAL A 262 -15.81 14.01 -11.84
C VAL A 262 -16.08 14.81 -13.12
N LYS A 263 -16.87 15.89 -13.00
CA LYS A 263 -17.19 16.78 -14.14
C LYS A 263 -16.03 17.72 -14.45
N ASN A 264 -15.53 18.40 -13.41
CA ASN A 264 -14.39 19.31 -13.45
C ASN A 264 -13.41 18.88 -12.36
N THR A 265 -12.22 18.41 -12.76
CA THR A 265 -11.20 17.99 -11.80
C THR A 265 -10.58 19.19 -11.09
N ARG A 266 -10.26 19.02 -9.80
CA ARG A 266 -9.46 19.97 -9.00
C ARG A 266 -7.95 19.74 -9.18
N TYR A 267 -7.56 18.76 -9.99
CA TYR A 267 -6.18 18.42 -10.23
C TYR A 267 -5.40 19.62 -10.73
N ARG A 268 -4.28 19.90 -10.06
CA ARG A 268 -3.48 21.10 -10.31
C ARG A 268 -2.60 20.99 -11.56
N GLY A 269 -2.54 19.84 -12.23
CA GLY A 269 -1.73 19.67 -13.44
C GLY A 269 -0.23 19.78 -13.18
N GLU A 270 0.51 20.32 -14.15
CA GLU A 270 1.98 20.54 -14.06
C GLU A 270 2.41 21.34 -12.83
N LYS A 271 1.55 22.24 -12.36
CA LYS A 271 1.78 23.01 -11.14
C LYS A 271 1.92 22.13 -9.90
N ALA A 272 1.23 21.00 -9.85
CA ALA A 272 1.35 20.05 -8.73
C ALA A 272 2.80 19.55 -8.54
N ALA A 273 3.54 19.39 -9.64
CA ALA A 273 4.91 18.87 -9.62
C ALA A 273 5.96 19.91 -9.19
N THR A 274 5.63 21.21 -9.22
CA THR A 274 6.63 22.29 -9.09
C THR A 274 6.38 23.25 -7.92
N HIS A 275 5.22 23.19 -7.27
CA HIS A 275 4.88 24.07 -6.16
C HIS A 275 5.71 23.79 -4.91
N LYS A 276 6.11 24.85 -4.20
CA LYS A 276 6.85 24.75 -2.94
C LYS A 276 5.89 24.49 -1.78
N VAL A 277 5.48 23.23 -1.64
CA VAL A 277 4.63 22.78 -0.53
C VAL A 277 5.50 22.45 0.68
N VAL A 278 5.17 23.04 1.83
CA VAL A 278 5.89 22.81 3.09
C VAL A 278 4.93 22.35 4.18
N THR A 279 5.44 21.58 5.14
CA THR A 279 4.68 21.13 6.31
C THR A 279 5.13 21.84 7.59
N LYS A 280 4.18 22.21 8.45
CA LYS A 280 4.43 22.68 9.81
C LYS A 280 3.67 21.83 10.82
N GLY A 281 4.32 21.43 11.90
CA GLY A 281 3.70 20.68 13.00
C GLY A 281 3.16 21.60 14.09
N PHE A 282 2.01 21.25 14.67
CA PHE A 282 1.54 21.81 15.94
C PHE A 282 0.74 20.79 16.75
N THR A 283 0.64 20.98 18.06
CA THR A 283 -0.15 20.10 18.94
C THR A 283 -1.56 20.65 19.13
N CYS A 284 -2.59 19.83 18.88
CA CYS A 284 -3.97 20.17 19.17
C CYS A 284 -4.27 19.95 20.67
N ALA A 285 -4.77 20.99 21.35
CA ALA A 285 -5.04 20.97 22.79
C ALA A 285 -6.53 20.81 23.17
N ASP A 286 -7.41 20.57 22.19
CA ASP A 286 -8.86 20.53 22.39
C ASP A 286 -9.36 19.33 23.22
N CYS A 287 -8.56 18.28 23.35
CA CYS A 287 -8.92 17.10 24.13
C CYS A 287 -7.65 16.37 24.62
N PRO A 288 -7.78 15.40 25.55
CA PRO A 288 -6.65 14.67 26.13
C PRO A 288 -5.80 13.85 25.15
N ASN A 289 -6.22 13.72 23.89
CA ASN A 289 -5.45 12.99 22.87
C ASN A 289 -4.19 13.73 22.41
N HIS A 290 -4.11 15.06 22.63
CA HIS A 290 -2.96 15.90 22.28
C HIS A 290 -2.32 15.57 20.91
N CYS A 291 -3.15 15.44 19.87
CA CYS A 291 -2.70 14.97 18.57
C CYS A 291 -1.68 15.95 17.95
N GLU A 292 -0.61 15.41 17.37
CA GLU A 292 0.29 16.14 16.50
C GLU A 292 -0.36 16.33 15.13
N ILE A 293 -0.53 17.59 14.74
CA ILE A 293 -1.21 17.98 13.50
C ILE A 293 -0.17 18.49 12.52
N ILE A 294 -0.26 17.97 11.31
CA ILE A 294 0.54 18.41 10.17
C ILE A 294 -0.29 19.43 9.40
N GLU A 295 0.19 20.66 9.33
CA GLU A 295 -0.33 21.72 8.46
C GLU A 295 0.45 21.76 7.15
N ILE A 296 -0.25 21.67 6.04
CA ILE A 296 0.30 21.64 4.68
C ILE A 296 0.06 23.03 4.06
N ARG A 297 1.14 23.67 3.61
CA ARG A 297 1.11 25.05 3.12
C ARG A 297 1.69 25.15 1.73
N ASP A 298 1.04 25.92 0.88
CA ASP A 298 1.53 26.34 -0.44
C ASP A 298 1.84 27.84 -0.34
N GLY A 299 3.12 28.17 -0.13
CA GLY A 299 3.52 29.51 0.29
C GLY A 299 2.93 29.90 1.66
N GLU A 300 2.11 30.95 1.68
CA GLU A 300 1.42 31.41 2.90
C GLU A 300 0.05 30.75 3.11
N GLU A 301 -0.52 30.15 2.07
CA GLU A 301 -1.85 29.54 2.10
C GLU A 301 -1.82 28.17 2.76
N VAL A 302 -2.76 27.93 3.69
CA VAL A 302 -2.96 26.59 4.28
C VAL A 302 -3.87 25.80 3.36
N ILE A 303 -3.29 24.83 2.65
CA ILE A 303 -4.01 24.02 1.66
C ILE A 303 -4.52 22.69 2.24
N GLY A 304 -4.15 22.33 3.47
CA GLY A 304 -4.65 21.12 4.11
C GLY A 304 -4.09 20.92 5.52
N ARG A 305 -4.78 20.10 6.32
CA ARG A 305 -4.27 19.58 7.60
C ARG A 305 -4.54 18.07 7.71
N THR A 306 -3.78 17.38 8.56
CA THR A 306 -3.94 15.95 8.87
C THR A 306 -3.32 15.61 10.23
N GLY A 307 -3.60 14.40 10.76
CA GLY A 307 -3.00 13.88 12.00
C GLY A 307 -3.96 13.87 13.21
N GLY A 308 -5.18 14.37 13.06
CA GLY A 308 -6.17 14.40 14.13
C GLY A 308 -6.92 13.06 14.27
N ARG A 309 -6.92 12.46 15.47
CA ARG A 309 -7.67 11.21 15.74
C ARG A 309 -9.18 11.35 15.63
N CYS A 310 -9.71 12.54 15.87
CA CYS A 310 -11.15 12.82 15.85
C CYS A 310 -11.64 13.37 14.49
N GLY A 311 -10.76 13.45 13.48
CA GLY A 311 -11.07 14.00 12.16
C GLY A 311 -11.25 15.52 12.11
N LYS A 312 -11.09 16.25 13.23
CA LYS A 312 -11.21 17.72 13.30
C LYS A 312 -10.38 18.44 12.22
N TRP A 313 -9.21 17.88 11.92
CA TRP A 313 -8.21 18.51 11.08
C TRP A 313 -8.13 17.92 9.68
N ASP A 314 -8.98 16.96 9.32
CA ASP A 314 -8.91 16.28 8.03
C ASP A 314 -9.53 17.17 6.94
N GLY A 315 -8.70 17.73 6.06
CA GLY A 315 -9.13 18.47 4.86
C GLY A 315 -8.62 19.92 4.78
N ASN A 316 -9.18 20.69 3.84
CA ASN A 316 -8.79 22.07 3.57
C ASN A 316 -9.47 23.02 4.57
N GLY A 317 -8.77 23.34 5.66
CA GLY A 317 -9.06 24.50 6.50
C GLY A 317 -10.46 24.54 7.14
N GLY A 318 -10.67 23.83 8.25
CA GLY A 318 -11.71 24.14 9.25
C GLY A 318 -13.18 24.10 8.78
N GLY A 319 -13.48 23.58 7.60
CA GLY A 319 -14.84 23.32 7.12
C GLY A 319 -15.47 22.09 7.77
N PRO A 320 -16.81 21.93 7.68
CA PRO A 320 -17.51 20.80 8.28
C PRO A 320 -16.98 19.47 7.73
N ARG A 321 -16.93 18.48 8.63
CA ARG A 321 -16.42 17.12 8.44
C ARG A 321 -16.64 16.62 7.00
N PRO A 322 -15.59 16.18 6.27
CA PRO A 322 -15.79 15.10 5.32
C PRO A 322 -16.38 13.93 6.12
N GLN A 323 -17.43 13.26 5.62
CA GLN A 323 -17.87 12.00 6.21
C GLN A 323 -16.67 11.04 6.22
N VAL A 324 -16.02 10.94 7.38
CA VAL A 324 -15.11 9.85 7.67
C VAL A 324 -16.06 8.71 8.01
N ASP A 325 -16.34 7.86 7.03
CA ASP A 325 -17.19 6.70 7.26
C ASP A 325 -16.57 5.88 8.41
N PRO A 326 -17.32 5.59 9.49
CA PRO A 326 -16.83 4.78 10.60
C PRO A 326 -16.54 3.32 10.20
N VAL A 327 -16.87 2.97 8.96
CA VAL A 327 -16.78 1.66 8.31
C VAL A 327 -16.29 1.97 6.90
N PRO A 328 -15.32 1.26 6.30
CA PRO A 328 -15.07 1.43 4.87
C PRO A 328 -16.41 1.31 4.15
N ASP A 329 -16.79 2.27 3.30
CA ASP A 329 -17.94 2.17 2.39
C ASP A 329 -18.04 0.71 1.95
N LEU A 330 -18.98 -0.04 2.55
CA LEU A 330 -19.20 -1.44 2.27
C LEU A 330 -19.87 -1.40 0.91
N LEU A 331 -19.01 -1.34 -0.11
CA LEU A 331 -19.34 -1.09 -1.50
C LEU A 331 -20.69 -1.75 -1.85
N GLU A 332 -21.76 -0.94 -1.96
CA GLU A 332 -22.92 -1.33 -2.74
C GLU A 332 -22.47 -1.34 -4.20
N MET A 333 -21.84 -2.43 -4.60
CA MET A 333 -21.48 -2.71 -5.97
C MET A 333 -22.72 -3.26 -6.66
N GLY A 334 -23.45 -2.37 -7.33
CA GLY A 334 -24.40 -2.75 -8.36
C GLY A 334 -23.71 -3.69 -9.33
N VAL A 335 -24.17 -4.95 -9.34
CA VAL A 335 -23.89 -5.91 -10.39
C VAL A 335 -24.42 -5.29 -11.69
N PRO A 336 -23.65 -5.18 -12.78
CA PRO A 336 -24.27 -4.89 -14.07
C PRO A 336 -25.24 -6.04 -14.36
N GLU A 337 -26.54 -5.71 -14.49
CA GLU A 337 -27.53 -6.66 -14.98
C GLU A 337 -27.08 -7.27 -16.33
N PRO A 338 -27.43 -8.54 -16.60
CA PRO A 338 -26.83 -9.36 -17.65
C PRO A 338 -27.03 -8.84 -19.08
#